data_AF-A0A1W2GMM6-F1
#
_entry.id   AF-A0A1W2GMM6-F1
#
_cell.length_a   1.000
_cell.length_b   1.000
_cell.length_c   1.000
_cell.angle_alpha   90.00
_cell.angle_beta   90.00
_cell.angle_gamma   90.00
#
_symmetry.space_group_name_H-M   'P 1'
#
loop_
_entity.id
_entity.type
_entity.pdbx_description
1 polymer ?
#
loop_
_entity_poly.entity_id
_entity_poly.type
_entity_poly.pdbx_seq_one_letter_code
_entity_poly.pdbx_strand_id
1 'polypeptide(L)'
;MANTNFFKNGRALRLLVLYTGVFAAIWACEEEVEPTVSDPSVSIFFLNKTKLDEVNLELEALDEELVGYDTTIENLEDDADILVDRLIDVLDSIAEGWDKSGDSTVIANNLEELNENLEILEYEDSVAKATRSIWADTASTISSGSLKISSIQNLKNGQAIAYEDSSTSWKLPLDMQADDIDVDIAISDAIYNLKLTYVRSTTANEKNKVVIKTSNFKITSTDFNNPSLSCDDCDNTKTTIYVEF
;
A
#
# COMPACT_ATOMS: atom_id res chain seq x y z
N MET A 1 23.20 -81.06 -46.07
CA MET A 1 22.46 -80.11 -46.94
C MET A 1 21.58 -79.24 -46.07
N ALA A 2 21.91 -77.96 -45.95
CA ALA A 2 20.97 -76.87 -45.63
C ALA A 2 21.67 -75.58 -46.06
N ASN A 3 21.27 -75.08 -47.23
CA ASN A 3 21.84 -73.91 -47.87
C ASN A 3 20.93 -72.71 -47.53
N THR A 4 21.25 -71.95 -46.50
CA THR A 4 20.51 -70.74 -46.15
C THR A 4 21.14 -69.54 -46.84
N ASN A 5 20.57 -69.20 -48.00
CA ASN A 5 20.83 -67.97 -48.74
C ASN A 5 20.39 -66.74 -47.92
N PHE A 6 21.28 -66.20 -47.09
CA PHE A 6 21.02 -65.00 -46.28
C PHE A 6 21.35 -63.67 -46.98
N PHE A 7 21.90 -63.72 -48.21
CA PHE A 7 22.35 -62.53 -48.94
C PHE A 7 21.55 -62.30 -50.22
N LYS A 8 20.33 -61.78 -50.11
CA LYS A 8 19.65 -61.13 -51.24
C LYS A 8 19.05 -59.74 -50.95
N ASN A 9 19.07 -59.26 -49.70
CA ASN A 9 18.42 -58.00 -49.34
C ASN A 9 19.37 -56.94 -48.76
N GLY A 10 20.49 -56.68 -49.44
CA GLY A 10 21.40 -55.57 -49.08
C GLY A 10 20.74 -54.19 -49.10
N ARG A 11 19.61 -54.01 -49.81
CA ARG A 11 18.81 -52.78 -49.77
C ARG A 11 18.00 -52.62 -48.48
N ALA A 12 17.47 -53.71 -47.92
CA ALA A 12 16.69 -53.67 -46.68
C ALA A 12 17.58 -53.38 -45.46
N LEU A 13 18.79 -53.95 -45.43
CA LEU A 13 19.76 -53.67 -44.37
C LEU A 13 20.23 -52.21 -44.39
N ARG A 14 20.47 -51.65 -45.59
CA ARG A 14 20.84 -50.23 -45.74
C ARG A 14 19.71 -49.29 -45.31
N LEU A 15 18.46 -49.60 -45.66
CA LEU A 15 17.29 -48.84 -45.21
C LEU A 15 17.13 -48.89 -43.69
N LEU A 16 17.34 -50.05 -43.07
CA LEU A 16 17.21 -50.23 -41.63
C LEU A 16 18.28 -49.43 -40.86
N VAL A 17 19.54 -49.47 -41.32
CA VAL A 17 20.63 -48.66 -40.73
C VAL A 17 20.35 -47.16 -40.86
N LEU A 18 19.83 -46.72 -42.00
CA LEU A 18 19.47 -45.32 -42.24
C LEU A 18 18.30 -44.89 -41.35
N TYR A 19 17.30 -45.77 -41.15
CA TYR A 19 16.17 -45.51 -40.26
C TYR A 19 16.60 -45.43 -38.79
N THR A 20 17.46 -46.34 -38.32
CA THR A 20 18.01 -46.28 -36.96
C THR A 20 18.93 -45.08 -36.76
N GLY A 21 19.69 -44.68 -37.78
CA GLY A 21 20.54 -43.49 -37.73
C GLY A 21 19.72 -42.20 -37.63
N VAL A 22 18.64 -42.10 -38.39
CA VAL A 22 17.71 -40.95 -38.34
C VAL A 22 16.95 -40.93 -37.01
N PHE A 23 16.49 -42.06 -36.49
CA PHE A 23 15.83 -42.11 -35.18
C PHE A 23 16.77 -41.77 -34.02
N ALA A 24 18.02 -42.22 -34.06
CA ALA A 24 19.04 -41.86 -33.06
C ALA A 24 19.42 -40.38 -33.15
N ALA A 25 19.45 -39.79 -34.35
CA ALA A 25 19.66 -38.36 -34.52
C ALA A 25 18.47 -37.53 -34.04
N ILE A 26 17.23 -38.02 -34.22
CA ILE A 26 16.02 -37.36 -33.71
C ILE A 26 15.94 -37.45 -32.18
N TRP A 27 16.34 -38.58 -31.57
CA TRP A 27 16.43 -38.72 -30.10
C TRP A 27 17.61 -37.95 -29.48
N ALA A 28 18.71 -37.77 -30.21
CA ALA A 28 19.82 -36.92 -29.76
C ALA A 28 19.50 -35.41 -29.83
N CYS A 29 18.41 -35.05 -30.51
CA CYS A 29 17.79 -33.72 -30.45
C CYS A 29 16.60 -33.71 -29.46
N GLU A 30 16.66 -34.46 -28.36
CA GLU A 30 15.88 -34.11 -27.17
C GLU A 30 16.21 -32.65 -26.86
N GLU A 31 15.20 -31.79 -27.01
CA GLU A 31 15.29 -30.34 -26.84
C GLU A 31 16.19 -30.03 -25.65
N GLU A 32 17.32 -29.36 -25.91
CA GLU A 32 18.02 -28.63 -24.87
C GLU A 32 16.98 -27.68 -24.28
N VAL A 33 16.34 -28.10 -23.19
CA VAL A 33 15.43 -27.25 -22.44
C VAL A 33 16.31 -26.14 -21.92
N GLU A 34 16.27 -25.00 -22.62
CA GLU A 34 17.00 -23.82 -22.20
C GLU A 34 16.69 -23.59 -20.72
N PRO A 35 17.71 -23.50 -19.85
CA PRO A 35 17.48 -23.34 -18.44
C PRO A 35 16.68 -22.06 -18.24
N THR A 36 15.42 -22.20 -17.82
CA THR A 36 14.60 -21.04 -17.48
C THR A 36 15.18 -20.45 -16.20
N VAL A 37 15.87 -19.32 -16.32
CA VAL A 37 16.41 -18.61 -15.15
C VAL A 37 15.28 -17.81 -14.53
N SER A 38 15.07 -18.00 -13.23
CA SER A 38 14.13 -17.18 -12.45
C SER A 38 14.89 -16.00 -11.86
N ASP A 39 14.45 -14.79 -12.18
CA ASP A 39 15.08 -13.58 -11.66
C ASP A 39 14.82 -13.44 -10.16
N PRO A 40 15.87 -13.31 -9.33
CA PRO A 40 15.68 -13.05 -7.91
C PRO A 40 15.15 -11.63 -7.71
N SER A 41 14.15 -11.46 -6.87
CA SER A 41 13.60 -10.14 -6.49
C SER A 41 13.40 -10.09 -4.97
N VAL A 42 13.42 -8.90 -4.39
CA VAL A 42 13.06 -8.64 -2.99
C VAL A 42 11.96 -7.60 -2.95
N SER A 43 11.02 -7.77 -2.02
CA SER A 43 9.95 -6.81 -1.82
C SER A 43 10.40 -5.67 -0.90
N ILE A 44 10.06 -4.44 -1.28
CA ILE A 44 10.19 -3.26 -0.43
C ILE A 44 8.80 -2.73 -0.06
N PHE A 45 8.66 -2.21 1.16
CA PHE A 45 7.46 -1.56 1.71
C PHE A 45 7.86 -0.17 2.21
N PHE A 46 7.10 0.85 1.82
CA PHE A 46 7.33 2.23 2.20
C PHE A 46 6.32 2.66 3.26
N LEU A 47 6.80 3.27 4.34
CA LEU A 47 5.99 3.83 5.42
C LEU A 47 6.14 5.35 5.41
N ASN A 48 5.08 6.08 5.06
CA ASN A 48 5.09 7.55 5.12
C ASN A 48 4.75 8.03 6.53
N LYS A 49 5.64 7.77 7.48
CA LYS A 49 5.40 8.05 8.90
C LYS A 49 5.34 9.55 9.19
N THR A 50 6.17 10.36 8.54
CA THR A 50 6.17 11.81 8.71
C THR A 50 4.81 12.41 8.35
N LYS A 51 4.23 12.02 7.20
CA LYS A 51 2.89 12.49 6.83
C LYS A 51 1.79 11.89 7.68
N LEU A 52 1.96 10.66 8.16
CA LEU A 52 1.02 10.08 9.11
C LEU A 52 0.99 10.89 10.42
N ASP A 53 2.15 11.26 10.95
CA ASP A 53 2.27 12.06 12.17
C ASP A 53 1.69 13.46 11.98
N GLU A 54 1.96 14.13 10.84
CA GLU A 54 1.32 15.41 10.49
C GLU A 54 -0.22 15.29 10.43
N VAL A 55 -0.75 14.27 9.76
CA VAL A 55 -2.20 14.04 9.65
C VAL A 55 -2.83 13.72 11.00
N ASN A 56 -2.13 12.95 11.85
CA ASN A 56 -2.62 12.62 13.18
C ASN A 56 -2.74 13.86 14.07
N LEU A 57 -1.80 14.82 13.96
CA LEU A 57 -1.90 16.09 14.69
C LEU A 57 -3.13 16.91 14.25
N GLU A 58 -3.42 16.96 12.95
CA GLU A 58 -4.64 17.62 12.44
C GLU A 58 -5.92 16.90 12.90
N LEU A 59 -5.90 15.57 12.98
CA LEU A 59 -7.01 14.78 13.54
C LEU A 59 -7.24 15.05 15.02
N GLU A 60 -6.16 15.14 15.82
CA GLU A 60 -6.26 15.49 17.24
C GLU A 60 -6.86 16.88 17.44
N ALA A 61 -6.43 17.87 16.65
CA ALA A 61 -6.98 19.22 16.71
C ALA A 61 -8.48 19.26 16.32
N LEU A 62 -8.87 18.53 15.27
CA LEU A 62 -10.28 18.40 14.87
C LEU A 62 -11.13 17.70 15.92
N ASP A 63 -10.60 16.67 16.58
CA ASP A 63 -11.32 15.97 17.67
C ASP A 63 -11.54 16.91 18.88
N GLU A 64 -10.57 17.76 19.22
CA GLU A 64 -10.74 18.80 20.26
C GLU A 64 -11.80 19.85 19.87
N GLU A 65 -11.79 20.32 18.62
CA GLU A 65 -12.77 21.28 18.11
C GLU A 65 -14.20 20.71 18.13
N LEU A 66 -14.36 19.45 17.69
CA LEU A 66 -15.65 18.75 17.73
C LEU A 66 -16.21 18.60 19.15
N VAL A 67 -15.37 18.29 20.13
CA VAL A 67 -15.80 18.25 21.55
C VAL A 67 -16.24 19.63 22.02
N GLY A 68 -15.56 20.69 21.57
CA GLY A 68 -15.94 22.07 21.83
C GLY A 68 -17.31 22.43 21.25
N TYR A 69 -17.58 22.02 20.00
CA TYR A 69 -18.87 22.20 19.36
C TYR A 69 -19.98 21.41 20.05
N ASP A 70 -19.80 20.11 20.29
CA ASP A 70 -20.78 19.27 20.99
C ASP A 70 -21.15 19.88 22.36
N THR A 71 -20.16 20.36 23.13
CA THR A 71 -20.40 21.01 24.42
C THR A 71 -21.16 22.34 24.28
N THR A 72 -20.85 23.13 23.25
CA THR A 72 -21.50 24.44 23.04
C THR A 72 -22.95 24.25 22.60
N ILE A 73 -23.22 23.27 21.74
CA ILE A 73 -24.56 22.87 21.29
C ILE A 73 -25.39 22.43 22.50
N GLU A 74 -24.87 21.51 23.34
CA GLU A 74 -25.58 21.02 24.53
C GLU A 74 -25.96 22.17 25.49
N ASN A 75 -25.06 23.12 25.74
CA ASN A 75 -25.36 24.27 26.58
C ASN A 75 -26.43 25.20 25.98
N LEU A 76 -26.45 25.38 24.65
CA LEU A 76 -27.44 26.22 23.99
C LEU A 76 -28.82 25.55 23.95
N GLU A 77 -28.88 24.23 23.77
CA GLU A 77 -30.12 23.46 23.90
C GLU A 77 -30.70 23.59 25.32
N ASP A 78 -29.87 23.43 26.35
CA ASP A 78 -30.26 23.61 27.75
C ASP A 78 -30.77 25.04 28.03
N ASP A 79 -30.08 26.07 27.55
CA ASP A 79 -30.49 27.47 27.71
C ASP A 79 -31.80 27.77 26.97
N ALA A 80 -32.01 27.18 25.79
CA ALA A 80 -33.25 27.30 25.04
C ALA A 80 -34.43 26.66 25.79
N ASP A 81 -34.24 25.46 26.35
CA ASP A 81 -35.26 24.77 27.15
C ASP A 81 -35.64 25.60 28.40
N ILE A 82 -34.66 26.17 29.11
CA ILE A 82 -34.92 27.05 30.25
C ILE A 82 -35.74 28.28 29.83
N LEU A 83 -35.46 28.87 28.66
CA LEU A 83 -36.20 30.02 28.17
C LEU A 83 -37.63 29.66 27.75
N VAL A 84 -37.84 28.48 27.16
CA VAL A 84 -39.17 27.95 26.83
C VAL A 84 -39.99 27.74 28.11
N ASP A 85 -39.42 27.12 29.14
CA ASP A 85 -40.10 26.93 30.42
C ASP A 85 -40.52 28.27 31.06
N ARG A 86 -39.63 29.28 31.02
CA ARG A 86 -39.95 30.62 31.52
C ARG A 86 -41.03 31.31 30.69
N LEU A 87 -41.09 31.07 29.38
CA LEU A 87 -42.14 31.60 28.52
C LEU A 87 -43.51 30.98 28.88
N ILE A 88 -43.55 29.67 29.13
CA ILE A 88 -44.75 28.97 29.59
C ILE A 88 -45.23 29.54 30.93
N ASP A 89 -44.34 29.70 31.91
CA ASP A 89 -44.67 30.28 33.23
C ASP A 89 -45.26 31.70 33.12
N VAL A 90 -44.71 32.53 32.22
CA VAL A 90 -45.23 33.88 31.96
C VAL A 90 -46.61 33.81 31.30
N LEU A 91 -46.80 32.92 30.32
CA LEU A 91 -48.09 32.74 29.64
C LEU A 91 -49.18 32.25 30.61
N ASP A 92 -48.86 31.28 31.47
CA ASP A 92 -49.78 30.77 32.49
C ASP A 92 -50.12 31.86 33.52
N SER A 93 -49.12 32.65 33.95
CA SER A 93 -49.35 33.80 34.84
C SER A 93 -50.26 34.88 34.21
N ILE A 94 -50.13 35.12 32.90
CA ILE A 94 -51.00 36.05 32.16
C ILE A 94 -52.41 35.49 32.00
N ALA A 95 -52.55 34.18 31.78
CA ALA A 95 -53.84 33.51 31.67
C ALA A 95 -54.60 33.50 33.01
N GLU A 96 -53.90 33.39 34.13
CA GLU A 96 -54.47 33.38 35.48
C GLU A 96 -54.73 34.79 36.07
N GLY A 97 -54.07 35.83 35.57
CA GLY A 97 -54.25 37.20 36.02
C GLY A 97 -54.06 38.21 34.89
N TRP A 98 -55.17 38.82 34.45
CA TRP A 98 -55.09 40.07 33.68
C TRP A 98 -54.28 41.10 34.47
N ASP A 99 -53.12 41.45 33.92
CA ASP A 99 -52.31 42.65 34.13
C ASP A 99 -50.87 42.36 34.59
N LYS A 100 -49.97 42.14 33.61
CA LYS A 100 -48.63 42.74 33.59
C LYS A 100 -47.93 42.49 32.26
N SER A 101 -47.52 43.59 31.64
CA SER A 101 -46.69 43.72 30.44
C SER A 101 -45.28 43.15 30.64
N GLY A 102 -45.15 41.83 30.76
CA GLY A 102 -43.88 41.16 30.52
C GLY A 102 -43.63 41.15 29.02
N ASP A 103 -42.51 41.72 28.58
CA ASP A 103 -42.16 41.93 27.17
C ASP A 103 -41.89 40.59 26.45
N SER A 104 -42.96 39.87 26.10
CA SER A 104 -42.90 38.57 25.41
C SER A 104 -42.14 38.67 24.09
N THR A 105 -42.08 39.86 23.50
CA THR A 105 -41.30 40.18 22.30
C THR A 105 -39.81 40.01 22.53
N VAL A 106 -39.28 40.42 23.70
CA VAL A 106 -37.85 40.27 24.03
C VAL A 106 -37.48 38.80 24.20
N ILE A 107 -38.36 38.01 24.83
CA ILE A 107 -38.15 36.56 24.99
C ILE A 107 -38.21 35.85 23.64
N ALA A 108 -39.20 36.19 22.80
CA ALA A 108 -39.34 35.61 21.46
C ALA A 108 -38.14 35.94 20.56
N ASN A 109 -37.66 37.19 20.57
CA ASN A 109 -36.48 37.59 19.79
C ASN A 109 -35.21 36.87 20.27
N ASN A 110 -35.03 36.71 21.59
CA ASN A 110 -33.87 35.97 22.13
C ASN A 110 -33.92 34.47 21.78
N LEU A 111 -35.13 33.87 21.76
CA LEU A 111 -35.31 32.48 21.34
C LEU A 111 -35.00 32.30 19.85
N GLU A 112 -35.43 33.24 19.01
CA GLU A 112 -35.11 33.26 17.57
C GLU A 112 -33.59 33.39 17.35
N GLU A 113 -32.92 34.31 18.04
CA GLU A 113 -31.46 34.47 17.98
C GLU A 113 -30.70 33.22 18.46
N LEU A 114 -31.15 32.57 19.53
CA LEU A 114 -30.58 31.31 20.00
C LEU A 114 -30.76 30.18 18.99
N ASN A 115 -31.94 30.07 18.39
CA ASN A 115 -32.22 29.06 17.37
C ASN A 115 -31.36 29.28 16.11
N GLU A 116 -31.20 30.53 15.66
CA GLU A 116 -30.29 30.85 14.55
C GLU A 116 -28.83 30.49 14.87
N ASN A 117 -28.37 30.78 16.10
CA ASN A 117 -27.01 30.41 16.53
C ASN A 117 -26.82 28.89 16.64
N LEU A 118 -27.84 28.16 17.12
CA LEU A 118 -27.83 26.70 17.18
C LEU A 118 -27.72 26.10 15.78
N GLU A 119 -28.55 26.57 14.82
CA GLU A 119 -28.49 26.10 13.43
C GLU A 119 -27.11 26.34 12.78
N ILE A 120 -26.47 27.48 13.07
CA ILE A 120 -25.10 27.77 12.59
C ILE A 120 -24.09 26.79 13.19
N LEU A 121 -24.16 26.54 14.51
CA LEU A 121 -23.23 25.65 15.19
C LEU A 121 -23.40 24.19 14.77
N GLU A 122 -24.64 23.72 14.60
CA GLU A 122 -24.93 22.40 14.05
C GLU A 122 -24.36 22.24 12.63
N TYR A 123 -24.44 23.30 11.81
CA TYR A 123 -23.83 23.30 10.49
C TYR A 123 -22.30 23.22 10.57
N GLU A 124 -21.66 24.04 11.42
CA GLU A 124 -20.20 24.02 11.63
C GLU A 124 -19.71 22.66 12.14
N ASP A 125 -20.41 22.08 13.12
CA ASP A 125 -20.16 20.74 13.64
C ASP A 125 -20.26 19.68 12.52
N SER A 126 -21.29 19.77 11.66
CA SER A 126 -21.42 18.85 10.53
C SER A 126 -20.25 18.94 9.53
N VAL A 127 -19.74 20.15 9.29
CA VAL A 127 -18.60 20.41 8.41
C VAL A 127 -17.30 19.88 9.03
N ALA A 128 -17.11 20.08 10.33
CA ALA A 128 -15.99 19.54 11.08
C ALA A 128 -16.01 18.00 11.09
N LYS A 129 -17.18 17.37 11.31
CA LYS A 129 -17.37 15.91 11.26
C LYS A 129 -17.03 15.35 9.87
N ALA A 130 -17.48 16.03 8.80
CA ALA A 130 -17.15 15.65 7.43
C ALA A 130 -15.64 15.78 7.15
N THR A 131 -15.02 16.86 7.60
CA THR A 131 -13.58 17.12 7.43
C THR A 131 -12.75 16.06 8.16
N ARG A 132 -13.09 15.75 9.41
CA ARG A 132 -12.47 14.69 10.20
C ARG A 132 -12.54 13.32 9.51
N SER A 133 -13.68 12.99 8.87
CA SER A 133 -13.82 11.76 8.09
C SER A 133 -12.81 11.68 6.93
N ILE A 134 -12.60 12.79 6.20
CA ILE A 134 -11.66 12.84 5.08
C ILE A 134 -10.21 12.65 5.56
N TRP A 135 -9.83 13.29 6.67
CA TRP A 135 -8.51 13.13 7.26
C TRP A 135 -8.30 11.72 7.81
N ALA A 136 -9.31 11.11 8.42
CA ALA A 136 -9.25 9.74 8.91
C ALA A 136 -9.07 8.72 7.77
N ASP A 137 -9.78 8.90 6.66
CA ASP A 137 -9.60 8.08 5.45
C ASP A 137 -8.20 8.25 4.84
N THR A 138 -7.68 9.48 4.89
CA THR A 138 -6.29 9.79 4.44
C THR A 138 -5.26 9.12 5.36
N ALA A 139 -5.43 9.20 6.68
CA ALA A 139 -4.58 8.53 7.67
C ALA A 139 -4.63 7.00 7.49
N SER A 140 -5.82 6.44 7.25
CA SER A 140 -6.02 5.02 6.93
C SER A 140 -5.27 4.64 5.64
N THR A 141 -5.35 5.47 4.60
CA THR A 141 -4.63 5.23 3.35
C THR A 141 -3.11 5.28 3.53
N ILE A 142 -2.60 6.27 4.27
CA ILE A 142 -1.17 6.39 4.58
C ILE A 142 -0.70 5.20 5.42
N SER A 143 -1.45 4.83 6.46
CA SER A 143 -1.12 3.70 7.34
C SER A 143 -1.24 2.35 6.65
N SER A 144 -2.08 2.22 5.61
CA SER A 144 -2.12 1.03 4.76
C SER A 144 -0.84 0.80 3.96
N GLY A 145 0.03 1.83 3.85
CA GLY A 145 1.30 1.76 3.12
C GLY A 145 1.14 1.77 1.60
N SER A 146 -0.05 2.09 1.08
CA SER A 146 -0.29 2.19 -0.36
C SER A 146 0.37 3.44 -0.93
N LEU A 147 1.36 3.26 -1.81
CA LEU A 147 2.10 4.34 -2.43
C LEU A 147 2.07 4.19 -3.96
N LYS A 148 2.19 5.29 -4.68
CA LYS A 148 2.48 5.25 -6.11
C LYS A 148 3.96 5.56 -6.34
N ILE A 149 4.70 4.54 -6.78
CA ILE A 149 6.08 4.67 -7.25
C ILE A 149 6.00 4.82 -8.76
N SER A 150 6.80 5.70 -9.36
CA SER A 150 6.83 5.86 -10.82
C SER A 150 7.82 4.88 -11.45
N SER A 151 9.00 4.72 -10.85
CA SER A 151 9.99 3.74 -11.33
C SER A 151 10.96 3.29 -10.25
N ILE A 152 11.56 2.12 -10.47
CA ILE A 152 12.73 1.63 -9.76
C ILE A 152 13.78 1.28 -10.80
N GLN A 153 14.94 1.94 -10.75
CA GLN A 153 16.03 1.77 -11.68
C GLN A 153 17.27 1.24 -10.97
N ASN A 154 17.81 0.12 -11.43
CA ASN A 154 19.11 -0.37 -11.01
C ASN A 154 20.21 0.36 -11.81
N LEU A 155 21.01 1.15 -11.10
CA LEU A 155 22.06 1.99 -11.66
C LEU A 155 23.26 1.19 -12.19
N LYS A 156 23.44 -0.05 -11.75
CA LYS A 156 24.57 -0.89 -12.18
C LYS A 156 24.36 -1.53 -13.52
N ASN A 157 23.16 -2.06 -13.76
CA ASN A 157 22.84 -2.79 -14.98
C ASN A 157 21.87 -2.03 -15.91
N GLY A 158 21.35 -0.88 -15.48
CA GLY A 158 20.43 -0.03 -16.23
C GLY A 158 18.99 -0.56 -16.31
N GLN A 159 18.67 -1.65 -15.60
CA GLN A 159 17.33 -2.22 -15.59
C GLN A 159 16.36 -1.30 -14.85
N ALA A 160 15.25 -0.93 -15.50
CA ALA A 160 14.21 -0.11 -14.89
C ALA A 160 12.86 -0.83 -14.94
N ILE A 161 12.12 -0.75 -13.83
CA ILE A 161 10.72 -1.21 -13.73
C ILE A 161 9.87 0.03 -13.50
N ALA A 162 8.93 0.29 -14.40
CA ALA A 162 7.92 1.34 -14.24
C ALA A 162 6.67 0.75 -13.58
N TYR A 163 6.01 1.55 -12.74
CA TYR A 163 4.78 1.19 -12.06
C TYR A 163 3.71 2.23 -12.37
N GLU A 164 2.55 1.77 -12.85
CA GLU A 164 1.43 2.63 -13.24
C GLU A 164 0.44 2.84 -12.08
N ASP A 165 0.33 1.83 -11.21
CA ASP A 165 -0.66 1.75 -10.14
C ASP A 165 0.00 1.89 -8.75
N SER A 166 -0.82 2.23 -7.75
CA SER A 166 -0.40 2.16 -6.36
C SER A 166 -0.33 0.71 -5.87
N SER A 167 0.61 0.44 -4.98
CA SER A 167 0.79 -0.86 -4.35
C SER A 167 1.21 -0.64 -2.90
N THR A 168 1.15 -1.69 -2.09
CA THR A 168 1.75 -1.72 -0.75
C THR A 168 3.15 -2.33 -0.76
N SER A 169 3.52 -3.01 -1.85
CA SER A 169 4.82 -3.64 -2.03
C SER A 169 5.33 -3.53 -3.46
N TRP A 170 6.64 -3.37 -3.62
CA TRP A 170 7.29 -3.26 -4.92
C TRP A 170 8.46 -4.21 -5.00
N LYS A 171 8.70 -4.74 -6.20
CA LYS A 171 9.81 -5.65 -6.44
C LYS A 171 11.04 -4.86 -6.84
N LEU A 172 12.14 -5.11 -6.15
CA LEU A 172 13.45 -4.61 -6.54
C LEU A 172 14.08 -5.55 -7.56
N PRO A 173 14.51 -5.05 -8.74
CA PRO A 173 15.26 -5.85 -9.70
C PRO A 173 16.68 -6.10 -9.17
N LEU A 174 16.96 -7.33 -8.74
CA LEU A 174 18.31 -7.70 -8.30
C LEU A 174 19.22 -7.93 -9.49
N ASP A 175 20.52 -7.65 -9.32
CA ASP A 175 21.52 -7.95 -10.35
C ASP A 175 21.87 -9.44 -10.31
N MET A 176 21.70 -10.12 -11.44
CA MET A 176 22.04 -11.52 -11.59
C MET A 176 23.55 -11.76 -11.65
N GLN A 177 24.35 -10.74 -11.95
CA GLN A 177 25.80 -10.81 -12.17
C GLN A 177 26.61 -10.21 -11.01
N ALA A 178 25.98 -9.42 -10.13
CA ALA A 178 26.61 -8.83 -8.94
C ALA A 178 25.98 -9.28 -7.63
N ASP A 179 26.74 -9.19 -6.54
CA ASP A 179 26.31 -9.48 -5.16
C ASP A 179 25.86 -8.21 -4.41
N ASP A 180 25.62 -7.14 -5.18
CA ASP A 180 25.16 -5.86 -4.67
C ASP A 180 24.35 -5.12 -5.72
N ILE A 181 23.44 -4.27 -5.26
CA ILE A 181 22.62 -3.40 -6.10
C ILE A 181 22.70 -1.97 -5.62
N ASP A 182 22.51 -1.06 -6.57
CA ASP A 182 22.38 0.37 -6.35
C ASP A 182 21.13 0.78 -7.12
N VAL A 183 20.05 1.10 -6.41
CA VAL A 183 18.75 1.41 -7.03
C VAL A 183 18.30 2.82 -6.70
N ASP A 184 17.80 3.50 -7.72
CA ASP A 184 17.05 4.73 -7.59
C ASP A 184 15.56 4.42 -7.64
N ILE A 185 14.83 4.90 -6.64
CA ILE A 185 13.39 4.73 -6.49
C ILE A 185 12.75 6.10 -6.62
N ALA A 186 11.92 6.27 -7.65
CA ALA A 186 11.23 7.52 -7.93
C ALA A 186 9.81 7.51 -7.32
N ILE A 187 9.57 8.39 -6.36
CA ILE A 187 8.30 8.56 -5.66
C ILE A 187 7.85 10.00 -5.91
N SER A 188 6.75 10.17 -6.65
CA SER A 188 6.32 11.50 -7.14
C SER A 188 7.47 12.23 -7.87
N ASP A 189 7.90 13.40 -7.37
CA ASP A 189 8.97 14.23 -7.95
C ASP A 189 10.33 14.06 -7.26
N ALA A 190 10.42 13.13 -6.30
CA ALA A 190 11.64 12.85 -5.54
C ALA A 190 12.27 11.51 -5.96
N ILE A 191 13.60 11.47 -5.95
CA ILE A 191 14.39 10.27 -6.21
C ILE A 191 15.13 9.92 -4.93
N TYR A 192 15.01 8.66 -4.51
CA TYR A 192 15.63 8.12 -3.32
C TYR A 192 16.56 6.96 -3.70
N ASN A 193 17.76 6.95 -3.14
CA ASN A 193 18.73 5.90 -3.38
C ASN A 193 18.65 4.80 -2.30
N LEU A 194 18.80 3.54 -2.72
CA LEU A 194 18.94 2.38 -1.84
C LEU A 194 20.04 1.46 -2.37
N LYS A 195 21.00 1.12 -1.51
CA LYS A 195 22.07 0.17 -1.81
C LYS A 195 21.98 -1.04 -0.91
N LEU A 196 21.99 -2.22 -1.53
CA LEU A 196 21.93 -3.49 -0.84
C LEU A 196 23.11 -4.36 -1.25
N THR A 197 23.56 -5.21 -0.32
CA THR A 197 24.44 -6.34 -0.61
C THR A 197 23.71 -7.63 -0.27
N TYR A 198 24.02 -8.70 -0.96
CA TYR A 198 23.44 -10.03 -0.74
C TYR A 198 24.42 -11.12 -1.20
N VAL A 199 24.13 -12.37 -0.85
CA VAL A 199 24.91 -13.53 -1.27
C VAL A 199 24.08 -14.36 -2.25
N ARG A 200 24.60 -14.55 -3.47
CA ARG A 200 24.00 -15.44 -4.46
C ARG A 200 24.40 -16.90 -4.24
N SER A 201 23.43 -17.79 -4.47
CA SER A 201 23.63 -19.23 -4.56
C SER A 201 22.89 -19.75 -5.78
N THR A 202 23.64 -20.29 -6.73
CA THR A 202 23.07 -20.90 -7.93
C THR A 202 22.80 -22.37 -7.66
N THR A 203 21.53 -22.77 -7.73
CA THR A 203 21.11 -24.16 -7.53
C THR A 203 20.32 -24.64 -8.74
N ALA A 204 20.60 -25.86 -9.20
CA ALA A 204 19.75 -26.54 -10.16
C ALA A 204 18.60 -27.20 -9.39
N ASN A 205 17.35 -26.93 -9.78
CA ASN A 205 16.20 -27.63 -9.19
C ASN A 205 16.01 -29.02 -9.84
N GLU A 206 15.06 -29.80 -9.30
CA GLU A 206 14.73 -31.16 -9.77
C GLU A 206 14.27 -31.25 -11.24
N LYS A 207 14.03 -30.10 -11.89
CA LYS A 207 13.61 -29.98 -13.29
C LYS A 207 14.71 -29.39 -14.18
N ASN A 208 15.98 -29.44 -13.77
CA ASN A 208 17.13 -28.82 -14.45
C ASN A 208 17.00 -27.31 -14.68
N LYS A 209 16.14 -26.60 -13.94
CA LYS A 209 16.10 -25.13 -14.00
C LYS A 209 17.18 -24.56 -13.08
N VAL A 210 17.97 -23.66 -13.63
CA VAL A 210 18.95 -22.87 -12.87
C VAL A 210 18.19 -21.80 -12.10
N VAL A 211 18.19 -21.92 -10.77
CA VAL A 211 17.57 -20.96 -9.85
C VAL A 211 18.67 -20.24 -9.10
N ILE A 212 18.74 -18.92 -9.27
CA ILE A 212 19.60 -18.06 -8.47
C ILE A 212 18.81 -17.68 -7.23
N LYS A 213 19.27 -18.16 -6.06
CA LYS A 213 18.76 -17.74 -4.76
C LYS A 213 19.66 -16.65 -4.23
N THR A 214 19.08 -15.59 -3.68
CA THR A 214 19.83 -14.56 -2.95
C THR A 214 19.48 -14.63 -1.48
N SER A 215 20.49 -14.44 -0.62
CA SER A 215 20.39 -14.55 0.83
C SER A 215 21.23 -13.48 1.54
N ASN A 216 21.12 -13.34 2.86
CA ASN A 216 21.97 -12.45 3.67
C ASN A 216 21.92 -10.98 3.21
N PHE A 217 20.72 -10.47 2.90
CA PHE A 217 20.55 -9.07 2.54
C PHE A 217 21.05 -8.13 3.63
N LYS A 218 21.78 -7.09 3.23
CA LYS A 218 22.21 -5.99 4.10
C LYS A 218 22.08 -4.66 3.38
N ILE A 219 21.49 -3.69 4.06
CA ILE A 219 21.39 -2.31 3.59
C ILE A 219 22.72 -1.62 3.88
N THR A 220 23.41 -1.16 2.83
CA THR A 220 24.74 -0.53 2.95
C THR A 220 24.66 0.98 2.91
N SER A 221 23.69 1.54 2.20
CA SER A 221 23.43 2.97 2.12
C SER A 221 21.98 3.20 1.71
N THR A 222 21.37 4.29 2.18
CA THR A 222 20.04 4.69 1.73
C THR A 222 19.76 6.15 2.05
N ASP A 223 18.91 6.78 1.24
CA ASP A 223 18.30 8.08 1.51
C ASP A 223 17.02 7.97 2.35
N PHE A 224 16.54 6.75 2.60
CA PHE A 224 15.36 6.49 3.41
C PHE A 224 15.65 6.52 4.92
N ASN A 225 14.65 6.92 5.69
CA ASN A 225 14.71 6.92 7.15
C ASN A 225 14.44 5.50 7.68
N ASN A 226 15.08 5.17 8.82
CA ASN A 226 14.88 3.92 9.57
C ASN A 226 14.78 2.63 8.74
N PRO A 227 15.75 2.34 7.85
CA PRO A 227 15.72 1.13 7.03
C PRO A 227 15.82 -0.13 7.90
N SER A 228 14.92 -1.09 7.68
CA SER A 228 14.95 -2.39 8.36
C SER A 228 14.61 -3.55 7.42
N LEU A 229 15.06 -4.75 7.80
CA LEU A 229 14.83 -5.99 7.07
C LEU A 229 14.01 -6.92 7.93
N SER A 230 12.86 -7.38 7.44
CA SER A 230 12.11 -8.47 8.07
C SER A 230 12.61 -9.79 7.52
N CYS A 231 13.51 -10.43 8.26
CA CYS A 231 13.94 -11.78 7.97
C CYS A 231 14.73 -12.43 9.10
N ASP A 232 14.46 -13.72 9.35
CA ASP A 232 15.30 -14.59 10.19
C ASP A 232 16.42 -15.27 9.38
N ASP A 233 16.14 -15.70 8.13
CA ASP A 233 17.09 -16.37 7.21
C ASP A 233 17.45 -15.54 5.95
N CYS A 234 16.89 -14.33 5.85
CA CYS A 234 17.05 -13.33 4.79
C CYS A 234 17.21 -13.89 3.36
N ASP A 235 16.32 -14.79 2.93
CA ASP A 235 16.24 -15.24 1.52
C ASP A 235 15.38 -14.31 0.68
N ASN A 236 15.57 -14.30 -0.63
CA ASN A 236 14.88 -13.41 -1.56
C ASN A 236 13.35 -13.59 -1.65
N THR A 237 12.84 -14.77 -1.30
CA THR A 237 11.40 -15.04 -1.30
C THR A 237 10.70 -14.61 -0.01
N LYS A 238 11.46 -14.41 1.07
CA LYS A 238 10.94 -14.07 2.41
C LYS A 238 11.37 -12.70 2.90
N THR A 239 12.44 -12.14 2.35
CA THR A 239 12.97 -10.85 2.79
C THR A 239 12.05 -9.74 2.32
N THR A 240 11.64 -8.93 3.29
CA THR A 240 10.91 -7.69 3.05
C THR A 240 11.69 -6.54 3.64
N ILE A 241 11.94 -5.50 2.83
CA ILE A 241 12.60 -4.27 3.26
C ILE A 241 11.52 -3.28 3.70
N TYR A 242 11.66 -2.73 4.90
CA TYR A 242 10.81 -1.65 5.39
C TYR A 242 11.63 -0.37 5.43
N VAL A 243 11.11 0.69 4.83
CA VAL A 243 11.75 2.01 4.80
C VAL A 243 10.74 3.09 5.11
N GLU A 244 11.15 4.10 5.87
CA GLU A 244 10.39 5.33 6.08
C GLU A 244 10.85 6.39 5.06
N PHE A 245 9.94 7.20 4.52
CA PHE A 245 10.25 8.22 3.52
C PHE A 245 9.53 9.54 3.77
#